data_AF-A0A2J9IK58-F1
#
_entry.id   AF-A0A2J9IK58-F1
#
_cell.length_a   1.000
_cell.length_b   1.000
_cell.length_c   1.000
_cell.angle_alpha   90.00
_cell.angle_beta   90.00
_cell.angle_gamma   90.00
#
_symmetry.space_group_name_H-M   'P 1'
#
loop_
_entity.id
_entity.type
_entity.pdbx_description
1 polymer ?
#
loop_
_entity_poly.entity_id
_entity_poly.type
_entity_poly.pdbx_seq_one_letter_code
_entity_poly.pdbx_strand_id
1 'polypeptide(L)'
;MRLYKLAWFLHFKEIARRVSNRNDHLYVIAGTFGTKERKKQAEMAIRDVCNQVDRDVTLCVWSAASSWGLQVADYGLWATHRDLTGKQNHWFDLHVAPHLETNFHPWGKLP
;
A
#
# COMPACT_ATOMS: atom_id res chain seq x y z
N MET A 1 7.47 2.32 -14.38
CA MET A 1 6.47 2.97 -13.50
C MET A 1 5.09 2.33 -13.51
N ARG A 2 4.61 1.68 -14.60
CA ARG A 2 3.25 1.09 -14.64
C ARG A 2 2.97 0.08 -13.52
N LEU A 3 3.92 -0.81 -13.20
CA LEU A 3 3.77 -1.78 -12.10
C LEU A 3 3.65 -1.12 -10.73
N TYR A 4 4.46 -0.08 -10.46
CA TYR A 4 4.36 0.70 -9.23
C TYR A 4 3.01 1.41 -9.13
N LYS A 5 2.54 2.04 -10.21
CA LYS A 5 1.23 2.69 -10.25
C LYS A 5 0.10 1.67 -10.00
N LEU A 6 0.18 0.48 -10.60
CA LEU A 6 -0.78 -0.60 -10.37
C LEU A 6 -0.78 -1.05 -8.91
N ALA A 7 0.39 -1.26 -8.31
CA ALA A 7 0.51 -1.64 -6.90
C ALA A 7 -0.16 -0.59 -5.99
N TRP A 8 0.14 0.69 -6.18
CA TRP A 8 -0.50 1.77 -5.44
C TRP A 8 -2.01 1.80 -5.66
N PHE A 9 -2.47 1.71 -6.91
CA PHE A 9 -3.90 1.70 -7.22
C PHE A 9 -4.65 0.58 -6.51
N LEU A 10 -4.10 -0.64 -6.50
CA LEU A 10 -4.73 -1.79 -5.85
C LEU A 10 -4.85 -1.61 -4.33
N HIS A 11 -3.89 -0.95 -3.68
CA HIS A 11 -3.98 -0.61 -2.27
C HIS A 11 -5.01 0.52 -2.04
N PHE A 12 -4.94 1.58 -2.84
CA PHE A 12 -5.71 2.81 -2.62
C PHE A 12 -7.20 2.71 -2.91
N LYS A 13 -7.59 1.96 -3.95
CA LYS A 13 -8.98 1.90 -4.42
C LYS A 13 -9.99 1.42 -3.36
N GLU A 14 -9.52 0.61 -2.41
CA GLU A 14 -10.32 0.10 -1.30
C GLU A 14 -10.05 0.87 -0.01
N ILE A 15 -8.78 1.03 0.38
CA ILE A 15 -8.45 1.57 1.72
C ILE A 15 -8.98 2.99 1.91
N ALA A 16 -8.86 3.84 0.89
CA ALA A 16 -9.32 5.23 0.96
C ALA A 16 -10.86 5.34 1.10
N ARG A 17 -11.61 4.32 0.66
CA ARG A 17 -13.07 4.28 0.85
C ARG A 17 -13.47 3.78 2.23
N ARG A 18 -12.63 2.95 2.86
CA ARG A 18 -12.89 2.35 4.17
C ARG A 18 -12.53 3.27 5.33
N VAL A 19 -11.45 4.04 5.17
CA VAL A 19 -10.91 4.87 6.25
C VAL A 19 -11.39 6.32 6.17
N SER A 20 -12.13 6.70 5.13
CA SER A 20 -12.69 8.05 5.02
C SER A 20 -13.96 8.15 4.18
N ASN A 21 -14.73 9.19 4.44
CA ASN A 21 -15.88 9.62 3.67
C ASN A 21 -15.47 10.54 2.51
N ARG A 22 -16.40 10.79 1.58
CA ARG A 22 -16.14 11.60 0.36
C ARG A 22 -15.62 13.01 0.66
N ASN A 23 -16.05 13.62 1.76
CA ASN A 23 -15.70 15.00 2.12
C ASN A 23 -14.53 15.09 3.10
N ASP A 24 -13.97 13.96 3.51
CA ASP A 24 -12.83 13.93 4.42
C ASP A 24 -11.54 14.19 3.65
N HIS A 25 -10.61 14.91 4.30
CA HIS A 25 -9.28 15.13 3.77
C HIS A 25 -8.33 14.02 4.25
N LEU A 26 -7.74 13.27 3.31
CA LEU A 26 -6.83 12.17 3.60
C LEU A 26 -5.37 12.60 3.49
N TYR A 27 -4.57 12.32 4.52
CA TYR A 27 -3.12 12.41 4.44
C TYR A 27 -2.51 11.03 4.18
N VAL A 28 -1.75 10.93 3.09
CA VAL A 28 -1.03 9.71 2.71
C VAL A 28 0.43 9.89 3.00
N ILE A 29 0.97 9.06 3.89
CA ILE A 29 2.38 9.10 4.26
C ILE A 29 3.12 8.01 3.50
N ALA A 30 4.09 8.42 2.67
CA ALA A 30 5.00 7.52 1.99
C ALA A 30 6.44 7.74 2.46
N GLY A 31 7.16 6.66 2.74
CA GLY A 31 8.59 6.71 3.07
C GLY A 31 9.42 7.23 1.88
N THR A 32 10.60 7.79 2.17
CA THR A 32 11.53 8.30 1.16
C THR A 32 11.92 7.24 0.12
N PHE A 33 11.66 7.57 -1.15
CA PHE A 33 12.07 6.75 -2.29
C PHE A 33 13.47 7.13 -2.77
N GLY A 34 14.48 6.34 -2.37
CA GLY A 34 15.85 6.35 -2.93
C GLY A 34 16.32 7.65 -3.61
N THR A 35 16.54 7.60 -4.93
CA THR A 35 17.09 8.73 -5.71
C THR A 35 16.04 9.78 -6.05
N LYS A 36 16.47 11.04 -6.28
CA LYS A 36 15.59 12.18 -6.64
C LYS A 36 14.64 11.87 -7.80
N GLU A 37 15.12 11.20 -8.84
CA GLU A 37 14.28 10.82 -10.00
C GLU A 37 13.21 9.80 -9.62
N ARG A 38 13.55 8.78 -8.82
CA ARG A 38 12.59 7.78 -8.33
C ARG A 38 11.52 8.41 -7.46
N LYS A 39 11.89 9.39 -6.63
CA LYS A 39 10.95 10.17 -5.82
C LYS A 39 9.92 10.89 -6.69
N LYS A 40 10.36 11.65 -7.69
CA LYS A 40 9.44 12.38 -8.59
C LYS A 40 8.48 11.43 -9.31
N GLN A 41 9.00 10.33 -9.85
CA GLN A 41 8.19 9.34 -10.56
C GLN A 41 7.17 8.65 -9.63
N ALA A 42 7.58 8.31 -8.40
CA ALA A 42 6.68 7.75 -7.40
C ALA A 42 5.59 8.74 -6.98
N GLU A 43 5.94 10.01 -6.73
CA GLU A 43 4.98 11.07 -6.41
C GLU A 43 3.96 11.27 -7.54
N MET A 44 4.41 11.31 -8.80
CA MET A 44 3.50 11.39 -9.95
C MET A 44 2.57 10.19 -10.04
N ALA A 45 3.08 8.97 -9.84
CA ALA A 45 2.28 7.76 -9.87
C ALA A 45 1.22 7.73 -8.75
N ILE A 46 1.59 8.12 -7.53
CA ILE A 46 0.66 8.16 -6.40
C ILE A 46 -0.39 9.25 -6.61
N ARG A 47 -0.01 10.44 -7.05
CA ARG A 47 -0.99 11.51 -7.36
C ARG A 47 -2.01 11.08 -8.41
N ASP A 48 -1.55 10.41 -9.46
CA ASP A 48 -2.42 9.87 -10.51
C ASP A 48 -3.37 8.78 -9.95
N VAL A 49 -2.91 7.96 -9.00
CA VAL A 49 -3.78 7.03 -8.26
C VAL A 49 -4.78 7.74 -7.37
N CYS A 50 -4.35 8.74 -6.60
CA CYS A 50 -5.23 9.53 -5.73
C CYS A 50 -6.33 10.21 -6.55
N ASN A 51 -6.01 10.76 -7.73
CA ASN A 51 -6.98 11.38 -8.63
C ASN A 51 -8.03 10.40 -9.18
N GLN A 52 -7.75 9.09 -9.18
CA GLN A 52 -8.71 8.06 -9.57
C GLN A 52 -9.65 7.67 -8.42
N VAL A 53 -9.33 8.09 -7.20
CA VAL A 53 -10.16 7.85 -6.02
C VAL A 53 -10.96 9.11 -5.74
N ASP A 54 -12.25 8.94 -5.50
CA ASP A 54 -13.19 10.02 -5.20
C ASP A 54 -13.02 10.53 -3.75
N ARG A 55 -11.84 11.07 -3.44
CA ARG A 55 -11.40 11.59 -2.13
C ARG A 55 -10.45 12.77 -2.33
N ASP A 56 -10.45 13.70 -1.37
CA ASP A 56 -9.44 14.74 -1.29
C ASP A 56 -8.20 14.19 -0.56
N VAL A 57 -7.04 14.17 -1.23
CA VAL A 57 -5.84 13.48 -0.75
C VAL A 57 -4.59 14.35 -0.87
N THR A 58 -3.90 14.54 0.25
CA THR A 58 -2.55 15.12 0.30
C THR A 58 -1.50 14.03 0.48
N LEU A 59 -0.53 13.97 -0.44
CA LEU A 59 0.64 13.09 -0.33
C LEU A 59 1.76 13.77 0.46
N CYS A 60 2.19 13.12 1.54
CA CYS A 60 3.31 13.49 2.39
C CYS A 60 4.46 12.50 2.19
N VAL A 61 5.62 12.98 1.72
CA VAL A 61 6.82 12.15 1.55
C VAL A 61 7.91 12.61 2.51
N TRP A 62 8.29 11.75 3.46
CA TRP A 62 9.33 12.04 4.44
C TRP A 62 10.16 10.80 4.79
N SER A 63 11.29 11.01 5.48
CA SER A 63 12.04 9.90 6.07
C SER A 63 11.25 9.36 7.26
N ALA A 64 10.80 8.10 7.16
CA ALA A 64 9.96 7.47 8.17
C ALA A 64 10.36 6.02 8.47
N ALA A 65 11.67 5.75 8.46
CA ALA A 65 12.19 4.44 8.84
C ALA A 65 11.71 3.99 10.24
N SER A 66 11.47 4.94 11.15
CA SER A 66 10.96 4.70 12.50
C SER A 66 9.44 4.81 12.65
N SER A 67 8.69 5.02 11.56
CA SER A 67 7.22 5.09 11.64
C SER A 67 6.66 3.71 11.93
N TRP A 68 6.04 3.57 13.10
CA TRP A 68 5.39 2.31 13.52
C TRP A 68 4.40 1.80 12.47
N GLY A 69 3.57 2.67 11.90
CA GLY A 69 2.59 2.27 10.88
C GLY A 69 3.24 1.71 9.60
N LEU A 70 4.40 2.24 9.20
CA LEU A 70 5.14 1.69 8.06
C LEU A 70 5.77 0.34 8.40
N GLN A 71 6.24 0.15 9.63
CA GLN A 71 6.78 -1.14 10.07
C GLN A 71 5.69 -2.22 10.10
N VAL A 72 4.49 -1.89 10.61
CA VAL A 72 3.34 -2.80 10.58
C VAL A 72 2.97 -3.17 9.13
N ALA A 73 2.94 -2.19 8.23
CA ALA A 73 2.66 -2.45 6.82
C ALA A 73 3.72 -3.36 6.18
N ASP A 74 5.00 -3.13 6.47
CA ASP A 74 6.11 -3.95 5.95
C ASP A 74 6.03 -5.40 6.43
N TYR A 75 5.82 -5.63 7.73
CA TYR A 75 5.64 -6.98 8.27
C TYR A 75 4.38 -7.67 7.75
N GLY A 76 3.27 -6.94 7.58
CA GLY A 76 2.04 -7.44 6.99
C GLY A 76 2.24 -7.89 5.53
N LEU A 77 2.93 -7.08 4.73
CA LEU A 77 3.27 -7.39 3.34
C LEU A 77 4.23 -8.58 3.24
N TRP A 78 5.27 -8.61 4.08
CA TRP A 78 6.19 -9.75 4.17
C TRP A 78 5.45 -11.05 4.51
N ALA A 79 4.56 -10.99 5.51
CA ALA A 79 3.84 -12.16 5.96
C ALA A 79 2.86 -12.68 4.89
N THR A 80 2.15 -11.76 4.21
CA THR A 80 1.28 -12.08 3.08
C THR A 80 2.07 -12.67 1.92
N HIS A 81 3.23 -12.12 1.58
CA HIS A 81 4.06 -12.66 0.49
C HIS A 81 4.56 -14.09 0.78
N ARG A 82 4.87 -14.42 2.04
CA ARG A 82 5.23 -15.79 2.42
C ARG A 82 4.06 -16.76 2.23
N ASP A 83 2.87 -16.38 2.69
CA ASP A 83 1.65 -17.15 2.49
C ASP A 83 1.38 -17.40 0.99
N LEU A 84 1.47 -16.34 0.18
CA LEU A 84 1.31 -16.42 -1.28
C LEU A 84 2.31 -17.34 -1.98
N THR A 85 3.49 -17.55 -1.38
CA THR A 85 4.52 -18.43 -1.93
C THR A 85 4.48 -19.84 -1.34
N GLY A 86 3.38 -20.21 -0.66
CA GLY A 86 3.18 -21.52 -0.05
C GLY A 86 4.09 -21.80 1.14
N LYS A 87 4.75 -20.77 1.69
CA LYS A 87 5.63 -20.92 2.84
C LYS A 87 4.81 -20.70 4.11
N GLN A 88 4.70 -21.75 4.91
CA GLN A 88 4.03 -21.68 6.21
C GLN A 88 4.52 -20.47 7.01
N ASN A 89 3.56 -19.72 7.56
CA ASN A 89 3.85 -18.48 8.25
C ASN A 89 2.87 -18.23 9.39
N HIS A 90 3.26 -18.66 10.58
CA HIS A 90 2.50 -18.47 11.80
C HIS A 90 2.06 -17.00 12.05
N TRP A 91 2.88 -16.03 11.65
CA TRP A 91 2.56 -14.61 11.80
C TRP A 91 1.41 -14.17 10.89
N PHE A 92 1.30 -14.77 9.70
CA PHE A 92 0.18 -14.52 8.81
C PHE A 92 -1.11 -15.01 9.46
N ASP A 93 -1.13 -16.27 9.91
CA ASP A 93 -2.32 -16.90 10.50
C ASP A 93 -2.82 -16.16 11.74
N LEU A 94 -1.91 -15.71 12.61
CA LEU A 94 -2.28 -15.04 13.86
C LEU A 94 -2.61 -13.55 13.72
N HIS A 95 -1.89 -12.82 12.88
CA HIS A 95 -1.93 -11.35 12.90
C HIS A 95 -2.37 -10.70 11.59
N VAL A 96 -2.33 -11.42 10.47
CA VAL A 96 -2.74 -10.87 9.18
C VAL A 96 -4.09 -11.42 8.76
N ALA A 97 -4.23 -12.74 8.69
CA ALA A 97 -5.43 -13.41 8.23
C ALA A 97 -6.72 -12.95 8.95
N PRO A 98 -6.74 -12.72 10.29
CA PRO A 98 -7.95 -12.27 10.98
C PRO A 98 -8.41 -10.86 10.60
N HIS A 99 -7.50 -10.04 10.06
CA HIS A 99 -7.75 -8.64 9.70
C HIS A 99 -7.70 -8.38 8.18
N LEU A 100 -7.40 -9.41 7.39
CA LEU A 100 -7.22 -9.30 5.95
C LEU A 100 -8.58 -9.34 5.23
N GLU A 101 -9.10 -8.16 4.89
CA GLU A 101 -10.37 -8.06 4.16
C GLU A 101 -10.21 -8.26 2.64
N THR A 102 -9.06 -7.90 2.07
CA THR A 102 -8.82 -8.00 0.63
C THR A 102 -7.39 -8.38 0.32
N ASN A 103 -7.21 -9.31 -0.62
CA ASN A 103 -5.92 -9.72 -1.17
C ASN A 103 -6.01 -9.75 -2.71
N PHE A 104 -5.16 -8.99 -3.39
CA PHE A 104 -5.22 -8.83 -4.85
C PHE A 104 -4.09 -9.58 -5.55
N HIS A 105 -4.45 -10.44 -6.50
CA HIS A 105 -3.52 -11.29 -7.24
C HIS A 105 -3.54 -10.87 -8.73
N PRO A 106 -2.96 -9.71 -9.10
CA PRO A 106 -3.13 -9.14 -10.45
C PRO A 106 -2.49 -9.99 -11.55
N TRP A 107 -1.64 -10.95 -11.20
CA TRP A 107 -1.04 -11.92 -12.12
C TRP A 107 -1.56 -13.36 -11.92
N GLY A 108 -2.63 -13.53 -11.14
CA GLY A 108 -3.16 -14.83 -10.76
C GLY A 108 -2.40 -15.47 -9.60
N LYS A 109 -2.73 -16.74 -9.32
CA LYS A 109 -2.06 -17.57 -8.32
C LYS A 109 -0.88 -18.29 -8.97
N LEU A 110 0.22 -18.46 -8.23
CA LEU A 110 1.27 -19.39 -8.62
C LEU A 110 0.68 -20.81 -8.67
N PRO A 111 1.12 -21.66 -9.63
CA PRO A 111 0.65 -23.04 -9.75
C PRO A 111 0.98 -23.89 -8.52
#